data_AF-A0A1I5S615-F1
#
_entry.id   AF-A0A1I5S615-F1
#
_cell.length_a   1.000
_cell.length_b   1.000
_cell.length_c   1.000
_cell.angle_alpha   90.00
_cell.angle_beta   90.00
_cell.angle_gamma   90.00
#
_symmetry.space_group_name_H-M   'P 1'
#
loop_
_entity.id
_entity.type
_entity.pdbx_description
1 polymer ?
#
loop_
_entity_poly.entity_id
_entity_poly.type
_entity_poly.pdbx_seq_one_letter_code
_entity_poly.pdbx_strand_id
1 'polypeptide(L)' 'MKKKISKKIKWGKILPVLSIFLGIVLMIYMIKVEDEPGALPLLLIIAGTIWLIINRYQTKRQIQ' A
#
# COMPACT_ATOMS: atom_id res chain seq x y z
N MET A 1 -4.68 26.63 -31.45
CA MET A 1 -4.80 25.15 -31.60
C MET A 1 -4.63 24.47 -30.25
N LYS A 2 -5.70 23.98 -29.62
CA LYS A 2 -5.63 23.27 -28.32
C LYS A 2 -5.27 21.80 -28.55
N LYS A 3 -4.05 21.39 -28.17
CA LYS A 3 -3.58 19.99 -28.23
C LYS A 3 -4.41 19.12 -27.26
N LYS A 4 -5.24 18.22 -27.80
CA LYS A 4 -5.91 17.17 -27.02
C LYS A 4 -4.87 16.12 -26.62
N ILE A 5 -4.47 16.14 -25.36
CA ILE A 5 -3.61 15.12 -24.77
C ILE A 5 -4.47 13.86 -24.59
N SER A 6 -4.41 12.95 -25.55
CA SER A 6 -5.01 11.62 -25.43
C SER A 6 -4.22 10.81 -24.41
N LYS A 7 -4.76 10.69 -23.20
CA LYS A 7 -4.20 9.93 -22.10
C LYS A 7 -4.40 8.44 -22.41
N LYS A 8 -3.49 7.83 -23.18
CA LYS A 8 -3.40 6.38 -23.33
C LYS A 8 -3.30 5.77 -21.94
N ILE A 9 -4.37 5.11 -21.48
CA ILE A 9 -4.36 4.35 -20.24
C ILE A 9 -3.27 3.28 -20.38
N LYS A 10 -2.19 3.44 -19.60
CA LYS A 10 -1.05 2.52 -19.60
C LYS A 10 -1.51 1.23 -18.91
N TRP A 11 -2.03 0.29 -19.70
CA TRP A 11 -2.47 -1.04 -19.26
C TRP A 11 -1.44 -1.77 -18.39
N GLY A 12 -0.14 -1.46 -18.52
CA GLY A 12 0.92 -1.95 -17.64
C GLY A 12 0.80 -1.54 -16.16
N LYS A 13 -0.12 -0.64 -15.80
CA LYS A 13 -0.40 -0.29 -14.39
C LYS A 13 -1.53 -1.12 -13.76
N ILE A 14 -2.34 -1.80 -14.55
CA ILE A 14 -3.51 -2.55 -14.06
C ILE A 14 -3.08 -3.89 -13.45
N LEU A 15 -2.15 -4.59 -14.10
CA LEU A 15 -1.60 -5.86 -13.58
C LEU A 15 -1.00 -5.70 -12.17
N PRO A 16 -0.09 -4.74 -11.91
CA PRO A 16 0.47 -4.55 -10.59
C PRO A 16 -0.58 -4.26 -9.52
N VAL A 17 -1.57 -3.42 -9.84
CA VAL A 17 -2.66 -3.07 -8.92
C VAL A 17 -3.52 -4.29 -8.60
N LEU A 18 -3.84 -5.10 -9.60
CA LEU A 18 -4.61 -6.32 -9.42
C LEU A 18 -3.84 -7.36 -8.60
N SER A 19 -2.54 -7.53 -8.84
CA SER A 19 -1.68 -8.43 -8.06
C SER A 19 -1.58 -8.00 -6.59
N ILE A 20 -1.43 -6.70 -6.32
CA ILE A 20 -1.42 -6.17 -4.94
C ILE A 20 -2.77 -6.43 -4.27
N PHE A 21 -3.87 -6.16 -4.96
CA PHE A 21 -5.21 -6.41 -4.44
C PHE A 21 -5.42 -7.90 -4.11
N LEU A 22 -5.04 -8.80 -5.02
CA LEU A 22 -5.10 -10.24 -4.79
C LEU A 22 -4.27 -10.65 -3.56
N GLY A 23 -3.04 -10.15 -3.44
CA GLY A 23 -2.16 -10.45 -2.32
C GLY A 23 -2.76 -10.04 -0.97
N ILE A 24 -3.39 -8.87 -0.90
CA ILE A 24 -4.10 -8.40 0.31
C ILE A 24 -5.25 -9.36 0.65
N VAL A 25 -6.05 -9.76 -0.34
CA VAL A 25 -7.19 -10.68 -0.13
C VAL A 25 -6.72 -12.06 0.34
N LEU A 26 -5.70 -12.64 -0.28
CA LEU A 26 -5.14 -13.94 0.13
C LEU A 26 -4.59 -13.90 1.56
N MET A 27 -3.91 -12.82 1.91
CA MET A 27 -3.34 -12.65 3.23
C MET A 27 -4.43 -12.46 4.31
N ILE A 28 -5.52 -11.73 4.00
CA ILE A 28 -6.70 -11.67 4.86
C ILE A 28 -7.32 -13.07 5.02
N TYR A 29 -7.42 -13.84 3.93
CA TYR A 29 -7.95 -15.20 3.96
C TYR A 29 -7.14 -16.11 4.92
N MET A 30 -5.81 -16.11 4.83
CA MET A 30 -4.95 -16.90 5.72
C MET A 30 -5.15 -16.52 7.20
N ILE A 31 -5.30 -15.23 7.49
CA ILE A 31 -5.57 -14.73 8.86
C ILE A 31 -6.94 -15.18 9.38
N LYS A 32 -7.96 -15.22 8.52
CA LYS A 32 -9.36 -15.39 8.93
C LYS A 32 -9.83 -16.85 8.91
N VAL A 33 -9.19 -17.69 8.10
CA VAL A 33 -9.62 -19.07 7.83
C VAL A 33 -8.72 -20.11 8.48
N GLU A 34 -7.40 -19.86 8.55
CA GLU A 34 -6.44 -20.86 9.04
C GLU A 34 -5.99 -20.60 10.49
N ASP A 35 -6.53 -19.57 11.15
CA ASP A 35 -6.17 -19.13 12.52
C ASP A 35 -4.64 -18.99 12.75
N GLU A 36 -3.87 -18.85 11.66
CA GLU A 36 -2.44 -18.64 11.72
C GLU A 36 -2.15 -17.20 12.16
N PRO A 37 -1.09 -16.95 12.95
CA PRO A 37 -0.80 -15.63 13.51
C PRO A 37 -0.29 -14.63 12.46
N GLY A 38 -0.67 -14.74 11.18
CA GLY A 38 -0.34 -13.80 10.11
C GLY A 38 -0.84 -12.36 10.35
N ALA A 39 -1.80 -12.19 11.27
CA ALA A 39 -2.29 -10.88 11.69
C ALA A 39 -1.22 -10.08 12.46
N LEU A 40 -0.37 -10.76 13.23
CA LEU A 40 0.69 -10.14 14.03
C LEU A 40 1.77 -9.48 13.14
N PRO A 41 2.37 -10.17 12.16
CA PRO A 41 3.26 -9.56 11.18
C PRO A 41 2.63 -8.36 10.46
N LEU A 42 1.34 -8.44 10.13
CA LEU A 42 0.66 -7.34 9.46
C LEU A 42 0.47 -6.11 10.34
N LEU A 43 0.05 -6.34 11.58
CA LEU A 43 -0.08 -5.29 12.59
C LEU A 43 1.25 -4.58 12.80
N LEU A 44 2.36 -5.33 12.86
CA LEU A 44 3.70 -4.77 12.99
C LEU A 44 4.10 -3.92 11.77
N ILE A 45 3.80 -4.36 10.55
CA ILE A 45 4.06 -3.59 9.32
C ILE A 45 3.25 -2.29 9.32
N ILE A 46 1.97 -2.35 9.67
CA ILE A 46 1.07 -1.18 9.70
C ILE A 46 1.54 -0.21 10.78
N ALA A 47 1.80 -0.68 11.99
CA ALA A 47 2.27 0.12 13.10
C ALA A 47 3.62 0.80 12.78
N GLY A 48 4.57 0.04 12.23
CA GLY A 48 5.87 0.55 11.80
C GLY A 48 5.76 1.59 10.68
N THR A 49 4.84 1.39 9.72
CA THR A 49 4.61 2.35 8.63
C THR A 49 4.00 3.65 9.13
N ILE A 50 2.99 3.57 10.01
CA ILE A 50 2.38 4.74 10.65
C ILE A 50 3.45 5.52 11.43
N TRP A 51 4.25 4.81 12.23
CA TRP A 51 5.33 5.42 13.01
C TRP A 51 6.38 6.11 12.14
N LEU A 52 6.83 5.45 11.07
CA LEU A 52 7.77 6.03 10.10
C LEU A 52 7.22 7.31 9.48
N ILE A 53 5.94 7.30 9.09
CA ILE A 53 5.27 8.47 8.50
C ILE A 53 5.22 9.62 9.50
N ILE A 54 4.79 9.36 10.74
CA ILE A 54 4.76 10.36 11.82
C ILE A 54 6.15 10.97 12.03
N ASN A 55 7.17 10.12 12.17
CA ASN A 55 8.53 10.58 12.41
C ASN A 55 9.05 11.42 11.24
N ARG A 56 8.76 11.00 10.01
CA ARG A 56 9.16 11.73 8.79
C ARG A 56 8.48 13.10 8.67
N TYR A 57 7.24 13.24 9.15
CA TYR A 57 6.56 14.53 9.24
C TYR A 57 7.13 15.41 10.36
N GLN A 58 7.49 14.84 11.51
CA GLN A 58 8.10 15.59 12.60
C GLN A 58 9.51 16.10 12.24
N THR A 59 10.35 15.28 11.61
CA THR A 59 11.69 15.69 11.16
C THR A 59 11.63 16.79 10.11
N LYS A 60 10.65 16.75 9.18
CA LYS A 60 10.45 17.84 8.21
C LYS A 60 10.01 19.16 8.86
N ARG A 61 9.37 19.11 10.04
CA ARG A 61 8.91 20.29 10.79
C ARG A 61 10.01 20.95 11.63
N GLN A 62 11.11 20.25 11.89
CA GLN A 62 12.27 20.76 12.63
C GLN A 62 13.36 21.36 11.73
N ILE A 63 13.28 21.14 10.40
CA ILE A 63 14.23 21.67 9.40
C ILE A 63 13.64 22.90 8.67
N GLN A 64 12.41 23.30 8.99
CA GLN A 64 11.81 24.59 8.60
C GLN A 64 11.85 25.55 9.77
#